data_AF-A0A1F3ASL9-F1
#
_entry.id   AF-A0A1F3ASL9-F1
#
_cell.length_a   1.000
_cell.length_b   1.000
_cell.length_c   1.000
_cell.angle_alpha   90.00
_cell.angle_beta   90.00
_cell.angle_gamma   90.00
#
_symmetry.space_group_name_H-M   'P 1'
#
loop_
_entity.id
_entity.type
_entity.pdbx_description
1 polymer ?
#
loop_
_entity_poly.entity_id
_entity_poly.type
_entity_poly.pdbx_seq_one_letter_code
_entity_poly.pdbx_strand_id
1 'polypeptide(L)'
;MFYGVDNTFLSRALEAGIFERYDSPLLQSVAAEYRLDPENRAIPVDYGDVCINYDKAFFAKNELVLPATLGDLVRPEYFGMLVVENPATSSPGLAFLLATIAHFGEPGYLDFWRMLRENGLVVVNDWNTAYYTNFSGSSGRGPQTMVVSYATSPAAEVIYSDVPLEQAPTASILGPDTCFRQVEFVGILAGTRQRAAAERFVDFMLSLPFQEDTPLQMFVMPVDPMAILPDSFYQFIEQPT
;
A
#
# COMPACT_ATOMS: atom_id res chain seq x y z
N MET A 1 20.55 10.15 2.63
CA MET A 1 19.23 10.04 1.98
C MET A 1 18.36 9.13 2.82
N PHE A 2 17.05 9.27 2.68
CA PHE A 2 16.07 8.35 3.23
C PHE A 2 15.01 8.12 2.16
N TYR A 3 14.57 6.88 2.02
CA TYR A 3 13.47 6.49 1.13
C TYR A 3 12.51 5.59 1.91
N GLY A 4 11.21 5.69 1.63
CA GLY A 4 10.15 4.95 2.31
C GLY A 4 9.48 5.71 3.45
N VAL A 5 9.63 7.05 3.53
CA VAL A 5 8.64 7.84 4.28
C VAL A 5 7.42 7.93 3.40
N ASP A 6 6.26 7.55 3.89
CA ASP A 6 5.00 7.73 3.18
C ASP A 6 4.16 8.89 3.75
N ASN A 7 3.06 9.20 3.08
CA ASN A 7 2.11 10.26 3.46
C ASN A 7 1.45 10.08 4.84
N THR A 8 1.48 8.90 5.46
CA THR A 8 1.04 8.69 6.85
C THR A 8 2.07 9.18 7.88
N PHE A 9 3.36 9.24 7.49
CA PHE A 9 4.47 9.72 8.33
C PHE A 9 5.08 11.05 7.89
N LEU A 10 4.68 11.56 6.71
CA LEU A 10 5.30 12.72 6.07
C LEU A 10 5.33 13.96 6.98
N SER A 11 4.23 14.31 7.64
CA SER A 11 4.17 15.49 8.52
C SER A 11 5.21 15.42 9.64
N ARG A 12 5.38 14.25 10.27
CA ARG A 12 6.37 14.05 11.33
C ARG A 12 7.80 14.24 10.82
N ALA A 13 8.10 13.73 9.62
CA ALA A 13 9.42 13.90 9.01
C ALA A 13 9.71 15.38 8.68
N LEU A 14 8.73 16.10 8.12
CA LEU A 14 8.87 17.51 7.79
C LEU A 14 9.01 18.40 9.04
N GLU A 15 8.17 18.17 10.07
CA GLU A 15 8.23 18.90 11.35
C GLU A 15 9.54 18.67 12.10
N ALA A 16 10.08 17.45 12.02
CA ALA A 16 11.39 17.11 12.60
C ALA A 16 12.57 17.74 11.84
N GLY A 17 12.34 18.35 10.65
CA GLY A 17 13.37 19.02 9.87
C GLY A 17 14.47 18.08 9.38
N ILE A 18 14.17 16.80 9.17
CA ILE A 18 15.19 15.80 8.81
C ILE A 18 15.61 15.87 7.34
N PHE A 19 14.86 16.60 6.51
CA PHE A 19 15.11 16.70 5.06
C PHE A 19 15.51 18.10 4.62
N GLU A 20 16.48 18.16 3.70
CA GLU A 20 16.88 19.36 2.97
C GLU A 20 16.08 19.49 1.68
N ARG A 21 15.70 20.72 1.33
CA ARG A 21 15.08 21.03 0.04
C ARG A 21 15.95 20.59 -1.13
N TYR A 22 15.33 20.05 -2.17
CA TYR A 22 15.96 19.80 -3.45
C TYR A 22 14.95 19.95 -4.59
N ASP A 23 15.22 20.90 -5.49
CA ASP A 23 14.39 21.12 -6.67
C ASP A 23 14.90 20.25 -7.84
N SER A 24 14.61 18.95 -7.80
CA SER A 24 14.97 18.05 -8.91
C SER A 24 14.34 18.56 -10.22
N PRO A 25 15.08 18.61 -11.33
CA PRO A 25 14.52 18.98 -12.63
C PRO A 25 13.46 17.97 -13.11
N LEU A 26 13.54 16.71 -12.66
CA LEU A 26 12.59 15.65 -13.03
C LEU A 26 11.28 15.73 -12.27
N LEU A 27 11.22 16.49 -11.16
CA LEU A 27 9.96 16.66 -10.41
C LEU A 27 8.84 17.27 -11.27
N GLN A 28 9.18 17.96 -12.37
CA GLN A 28 8.20 18.57 -13.26
C GLN A 28 7.32 17.56 -14.02
N SER A 29 7.78 16.32 -14.25
CA SER A 29 6.97 15.27 -14.90
C SER A 29 5.97 14.61 -13.97
N VAL A 30 6.26 14.58 -12.66
CA VAL A 30 5.42 13.98 -11.63
C VAL A 30 4.06 14.70 -11.53
N ALA A 31 2.93 13.98 -11.47
CA ALA A 31 1.62 14.63 -11.33
C ALA A 31 1.50 15.46 -10.03
N ALA A 32 0.79 16.59 -10.08
CA ALA A 32 0.71 17.54 -8.96
C ALA A 32 0.08 16.94 -7.69
N GLU A 33 -0.84 15.97 -7.86
CA GLU A 33 -1.51 15.26 -6.77
C GLU A 33 -0.56 14.47 -5.86
N TYR A 34 0.61 14.05 -6.35
CA TYR A 34 1.62 13.34 -5.55
C TYR A 34 2.61 14.28 -4.85
N ARG A 35 2.64 15.56 -5.21
CA ARG A 35 3.60 16.55 -4.69
C ARG A 35 3.09 17.15 -3.37
N LEU A 36 3.13 16.34 -2.30
CA LEU A 36 2.54 16.69 -0.99
C LEU A 36 3.40 17.65 -0.13
N ASP A 37 4.67 17.87 -0.46
CA ASP A 37 5.53 18.86 0.19
C ASP A 37 5.82 20.04 -0.74
N PRO A 38 5.20 21.22 -0.54
CA PRO A 38 5.40 22.38 -1.42
C PRO A 38 6.81 22.96 -1.37
N GLU A 39 7.62 22.57 -0.38
CA GLU A 39 9.02 23.01 -0.24
C GLU A 39 10.02 22.03 -0.87
N ASN A 40 9.57 20.94 -1.50
CA ASN A 40 10.40 19.94 -2.16
C ASN A 40 11.51 19.35 -1.25
N ARG A 41 11.22 19.10 0.03
CA ARG A 41 12.12 18.39 0.96
C ARG A 41 11.86 16.88 0.91
N ALA A 42 10.62 16.48 0.72
CA ALA A 42 10.20 15.11 0.44
C ALA A 42 9.67 15.01 -0.99
N ILE A 43 10.30 14.15 -1.81
CA ILE A 43 10.04 14.05 -3.25
C ILE A 43 9.33 12.72 -3.51
N PRO A 44 8.12 12.71 -4.09
CA PRO A 44 7.36 11.48 -4.31
C PRO A 44 8.06 10.59 -5.34
N VAL A 45 8.00 9.27 -5.15
CA VAL A 45 8.65 8.28 -6.02
C VAL A 45 7.63 7.30 -6.60
N ASP A 46 6.72 6.83 -5.79
CA ASP A 46 5.75 5.80 -6.15
C ASP A 46 4.51 5.95 -5.26
N TYR A 47 3.48 5.19 -5.59
CA TYR A 47 2.29 5.09 -4.76
C TYR A 47 1.65 3.70 -4.87
N GLY A 48 0.93 3.31 -3.82
CA GLY A 48 0.11 2.11 -3.78
C GLY A 48 -1.19 2.39 -3.05
N ASP A 49 -2.28 1.78 -3.51
CA ASP A 49 -3.57 1.85 -2.81
C ASP A 49 -3.65 0.68 -1.83
N VAL A 50 -3.58 0.98 -0.53
CA VAL A 50 -3.71 0.01 0.56
C VAL A 50 -5.19 -0.32 0.73
N CYS A 51 -5.57 -1.52 0.29
CA CYS A 51 -6.92 -2.07 0.28
C CYS A 51 -6.98 -3.36 1.10
N ILE A 52 -8.09 -4.09 1.01
CA ILE A 52 -8.21 -5.46 1.53
C ILE A 52 -8.10 -6.43 0.36
N ASN A 53 -7.10 -7.31 0.38
CA ASN A 53 -7.04 -8.45 -0.53
C ASN A 53 -7.80 -9.65 0.04
N TYR A 54 -8.34 -10.49 -0.83
CA TYR A 54 -9.09 -11.70 -0.46
C TYR A 54 -8.70 -12.92 -1.31
N ASP A 55 -8.90 -14.10 -0.75
CA ASP A 55 -8.71 -15.39 -1.43
C ASP A 55 -9.93 -15.72 -2.30
N LYS A 56 -9.78 -15.63 -3.64
CA LYS A 56 -10.88 -15.84 -4.59
C LYS A 56 -11.45 -17.25 -4.52
N ALA A 57 -10.59 -18.25 -4.35
CA ALA A 57 -11.01 -19.65 -4.32
C ALA A 57 -11.83 -19.95 -3.05
N PHE A 58 -11.43 -19.40 -1.91
CA PHE A 58 -12.17 -19.55 -0.67
C PHE A 58 -13.57 -18.93 -0.75
N PHE A 59 -13.66 -17.67 -1.20
CA PHE A 59 -14.96 -16.99 -1.30
C PHE A 59 -15.89 -17.67 -2.30
N ALA A 60 -15.38 -18.08 -3.47
CA ALA A 60 -16.18 -18.80 -4.47
C ALA A 60 -16.67 -20.16 -3.96
N LYS A 61 -15.80 -20.95 -3.33
CA LYS A 61 -16.13 -22.29 -2.83
C LYS A 61 -17.19 -22.28 -1.73
N ASN A 62 -17.17 -21.25 -0.87
CA ASN A 62 -18.09 -21.13 0.26
C ASN A 62 -19.31 -20.26 -0.07
N GLU A 63 -19.47 -19.81 -1.32
CA GLU A 63 -20.57 -18.95 -1.77
C GLU A 63 -20.73 -17.68 -0.91
N LEU A 64 -19.60 -17.13 -0.46
CA LEU A 64 -19.58 -15.93 0.38
C LEU A 64 -19.67 -14.68 -0.47
N VAL A 65 -20.55 -13.77 -0.08
CA VAL A 65 -20.61 -12.41 -0.66
C VAL A 65 -19.37 -11.64 -0.21
N LEU A 66 -18.79 -10.82 -1.09
CA LEU A 66 -17.67 -9.95 -0.72
C LEU A 66 -18.16 -8.75 0.11
N PRO A 67 -17.41 -8.32 1.13
CA PRO A 67 -17.65 -7.04 1.80
C PRO A 67 -17.65 -5.90 0.77
N ALA A 68 -18.70 -5.06 0.76
CA ALA A 68 -18.79 -3.92 -0.16
C ALA A 68 -18.30 -2.62 0.49
N THR A 69 -18.29 -2.58 1.83
CA THR A 69 -17.88 -1.43 2.64
C THR A 69 -17.00 -1.89 3.80
N LEU A 70 -16.27 -0.96 4.43
CA LEU A 70 -15.53 -1.27 5.67
C LEU A 70 -16.47 -1.81 6.76
N GLY A 71 -17.71 -1.32 6.82
CA GLY A 71 -18.71 -1.77 7.80
C GLY A 71 -19.14 -3.21 7.64
N ASP A 72 -18.98 -3.81 6.45
CA ASP A 72 -19.35 -5.22 6.24
C ASP A 72 -18.37 -6.18 6.90
N LEU A 73 -17.15 -5.76 7.19
CA LEU A 73 -16.10 -6.61 7.76
C LEU A 73 -16.42 -7.13 9.18
N VAL A 74 -17.38 -6.51 9.87
CA VAL A 74 -17.81 -6.95 11.21
C VAL A 74 -18.97 -7.94 11.17
N ARG A 75 -19.44 -8.33 9.98
CA ARG A 75 -20.53 -9.30 9.88
C ARG A 75 -20.07 -10.70 10.34
N PRO A 76 -20.94 -11.48 10.99
CA PRO A 76 -20.57 -12.77 11.58
C PRO A 76 -20.07 -13.81 10.58
N GLU A 77 -20.51 -13.75 9.32
CA GLU A 77 -20.01 -14.63 8.25
C GLU A 77 -18.51 -14.45 7.97
N TYR A 78 -17.91 -13.33 8.39
CA TYR A 78 -16.48 -13.04 8.23
C TYR A 78 -15.65 -13.26 9.51
N PHE A 79 -16.22 -13.93 10.52
CA PHE A 79 -15.55 -14.15 11.80
C PHE A 79 -14.17 -14.82 11.61
N GLY A 80 -13.12 -14.19 12.14
CA GLY A 80 -11.75 -14.71 12.11
C GLY A 80 -11.06 -14.70 10.73
N MET A 81 -11.69 -14.10 9.71
CA MET A 81 -11.19 -14.11 8.34
C MET A 81 -10.18 -12.99 8.05
N LEU A 82 -10.15 -11.90 8.82
CA LEU A 82 -9.32 -10.73 8.55
C LEU A 82 -8.04 -10.71 9.40
N VAL A 83 -6.90 -10.51 8.75
CA VAL A 83 -5.63 -10.10 9.38
C VAL A 83 -5.26 -8.68 8.95
N VAL A 84 -4.77 -7.88 9.91
CA VAL A 84 -4.24 -6.53 9.68
C VAL A 84 -2.87 -6.37 10.32
N GLU A 85 -2.09 -5.42 9.85
CA GLU A 85 -0.86 -5.00 10.50
C GLU A 85 -1.14 -4.05 11.67
N ASN A 86 -0.22 -4.06 12.63
CA ASN A 86 -0.24 -3.16 13.77
C ASN A 86 0.05 -1.73 13.30
N PRO A 87 -0.89 -0.77 13.45
CA PRO A 87 -0.72 0.61 12.99
C PRO A 87 0.39 1.37 13.73
N ALA A 88 0.87 0.86 14.87
CA ALA A 88 1.98 1.46 15.59
C ALA A 88 3.35 1.14 14.98
N THR A 89 3.47 0.07 14.18
CA THR A 89 4.75 -0.44 13.67
C THR A 89 4.79 -0.64 12.17
N SER A 90 3.65 -0.56 11.48
CA SER A 90 3.52 -0.83 10.05
C SER A 90 2.70 0.24 9.34
N SER A 91 3.23 0.82 8.26
CA SER A 91 2.55 1.86 7.50
C SER A 91 1.27 1.39 6.79
N PRO A 92 1.16 0.17 6.20
CA PRO A 92 -0.13 -0.35 5.73
C PRO A 92 -1.18 -0.45 6.83
N GLY A 93 -0.80 -0.93 8.02
CA GLY A 93 -1.69 -0.96 9.18
C GLY A 93 -2.16 0.44 9.59
N LEU A 94 -1.27 1.43 9.55
CA LEU A 94 -1.60 2.83 9.82
C LEU A 94 -2.50 3.42 8.72
N ALA A 95 -2.25 3.12 7.46
CA ALA A 95 -3.09 3.51 6.32
C ALA A 95 -4.52 2.97 6.49
N PHE A 96 -4.67 1.70 6.87
CA PHE A 96 -5.98 1.11 7.15
C PHE A 96 -6.67 1.79 8.35
N LEU A 97 -5.94 2.06 9.44
CA LEU A 97 -6.48 2.84 10.55
C LEU A 97 -7.00 4.21 10.09
N LEU A 98 -6.22 4.93 9.28
CA LEU A 98 -6.63 6.23 8.74
C LEU A 98 -7.86 6.12 7.82
N ALA A 99 -7.97 5.07 7.00
CA ALA A 99 -9.18 4.81 6.21
C ALA A 99 -10.41 4.62 7.12
N THR A 100 -10.27 3.87 8.22
CA THR A 100 -11.38 3.70 9.18
C THR A 100 -11.76 5.00 9.89
N ILE A 101 -10.79 5.88 10.18
CA ILE A 101 -11.05 7.21 10.75
C ILE A 101 -11.77 8.09 9.72
N ALA A 102 -11.33 8.09 8.46
CA ALA A 102 -11.98 8.86 7.41
C ALA A 102 -13.43 8.42 7.18
N HIS A 103 -13.70 7.11 7.19
CA HIS A 103 -15.03 6.56 6.91
C HIS A 103 -15.98 6.66 8.11
N PHE A 104 -15.54 6.32 9.33
CA PHE A 104 -16.40 6.26 10.51
C PHE A 104 -16.34 7.51 11.40
N GLY A 105 -15.36 8.39 11.17
CA GLY A 105 -15.10 9.57 12.00
C GLY A 105 -14.64 9.25 13.41
N GLU A 106 -14.40 10.32 14.19
CA GLU A 106 -14.10 10.23 15.61
C GLU A 106 -15.38 10.50 16.44
N PRO A 107 -15.78 9.61 17.38
CA PRO A 107 -15.07 8.41 17.85
C PRO A 107 -15.47 7.10 17.12
N GLY A 108 -16.28 7.16 16.06
CA GLY A 108 -16.91 5.98 15.43
C GLY A 108 -15.94 4.88 15.01
N TYR A 109 -14.72 5.23 14.57
CA TYR A 109 -13.70 4.23 14.25
C TYR A 109 -13.36 3.33 15.45
N LEU A 110 -13.38 3.85 16.70
CA LEU A 110 -13.08 3.03 17.88
C LEU A 110 -14.12 1.94 18.11
N ASP A 111 -15.39 2.22 17.85
CA ASP A 111 -16.45 1.22 17.97
C ASP A 111 -16.32 0.16 16.87
N PHE A 112 -15.98 0.58 15.64
CA PHE A 112 -15.66 -0.35 14.55
C PHE A 112 -14.50 -1.31 14.90
N TRP A 113 -13.39 -0.80 15.42
CA TRP A 113 -12.25 -1.62 15.82
C TRP A 113 -12.57 -2.57 16.98
N ARG A 114 -13.46 -2.18 17.91
CA ARG A 114 -13.97 -3.10 18.95
C ARG A 114 -14.79 -4.24 18.33
N MET A 115 -15.68 -3.93 17.40
CA MET A 115 -16.48 -4.93 16.70
C MET A 115 -15.60 -5.87 15.85
N LEU A 116 -14.58 -5.36 15.17
CA LEU A 116 -13.62 -6.22 14.44
C LEU A 116 -12.91 -7.20 15.38
N ARG A 117 -12.45 -6.72 16.54
CA ARG A 117 -11.81 -7.57 17.55
C ARG A 117 -12.77 -8.63 18.08
N GLU A 118 -14.03 -8.26 18.34
CA GLU A 118 -15.08 -9.22 18.72
C GLU A 118 -15.38 -10.21 17.58
N ASN A 119 -15.22 -9.79 16.33
CA ASN A 119 -15.33 -10.62 15.13
C ASN A 119 -14.04 -11.41 14.81
N GLY A 120 -13.10 -11.52 15.76
CA GLY A 120 -11.92 -12.37 15.62
C GLY A 120 -10.78 -11.80 14.76
N LEU A 121 -10.70 -10.46 14.61
CA LEU A 121 -9.57 -9.80 13.94
C LEU A 121 -8.21 -10.30 14.46
N VAL A 122 -7.33 -10.67 13.55
CA VAL A 122 -5.93 -10.96 13.84
C VAL A 122 -5.09 -9.70 13.58
N VAL A 123 -4.22 -9.35 14.51
CA VAL A 123 -3.27 -8.23 14.37
C VAL A 123 -1.84 -8.76 14.50
N VAL A 124 -1.01 -8.47 13.51
CA VAL A 124 0.42 -8.85 13.47
C VAL A 124 1.31 -7.62 13.30
N ASN A 125 2.60 -7.71 13.56
CA ASN A 125 3.46 -6.51 13.65
C ASN A 125 3.84 -5.89 12.31
N ASP A 126 3.84 -6.67 11.23
CA ASP A 126 4.38 -6.29 9.94
C ASP A 126 3.61 -6.94 8.78
N TRP A 127 3.75 -6.31 7.60
CA TRP A 127 3.07 -6.69 6.37
C TRP A 127 3.47 -8.09 5.89
N ASN A 128 4.75 -8.46 5.99
CA ASN A 128 5.23 -9.78 5.56
C ASN A 128 4.56 -10.90 6.36
N THR A 129 4.37 -10.71 7.67
CA THR A 129 3.66 -11.68 8.51
C THR A 129 2.19 -11.76 8.12
N ALA A 130 1.53 -10.61 7.95
CA ALA A 130 0.11 -10.57 7.55
C ALA A 130 -0.09 -11.28 6.21
N TYR A 131 0.72 -10.93 5.21
CA TYR A 131 0.57 -11.37 3.85
C TYR A 131 1.15 -12.77 3.61
N TYR A 132 2.39 -13.07 3.99
CA TYR A 132 3.04 -14.36 3.67
C TYR A 132 2.90 -15.45 4.75
N THR A 133 2.28 -15.16 5.90
CA THR A 133 2.06 -16.17 6.95
C THR A 133 0.58 -16.36 7.28
N ASN A 134 -0.17 -15.26 7.41
CA ASN A 134 -1.55 -15.33 7.86
C ASN A 134 -2.58 -15.42 6.72
N PHE A 135 -2.31 -14.80 5.58
CA PHE A 135 -3.23 -14.81 4.46
C PHE A 135 -3.25 -16.16 3.72
N SER A 136 -4.45 -16.68 3.43
CA SER A 136 -4.66 -17.96 2.77
C SER A 136 -4.40 -17.89 1.27
N GLY A 137 -4.63 -16.73 0.67
CA GLY A 137 -4.51 -16.50 -0.76
C GLY A 137 -3.08 -16.30 -1.27
N SER A 138 -2.12 -16.10 -0.37
CA SER A 138 -0.69 -15.99 -0.71
C SER A 138 0.01 -17.36 -0.66
N SER A 139 1.31 -17.35 -0.96
CA SER A 139 2.20 -18.49 -0.76
C SER A 139 2.22 -19.05 0.68
N GLY A 140 1.83 -18.24 1.68
CA GLY A 140 1.79 -18.63 3.09
C GLY A 140 0.70 -19.63 3.47
N ARG A 141 -0.43 -19.62 2.75
CA ARG A 141 -1.61 -20.47 3.00
C ARG A 141 -2.07 -20.43 4.47
N GLY A 142 -2.07 -19.25 5.06
CA GLY A 142 -2.48 -19.03 6.43
C GLY A 142 -4.00 -19.14 6.66
N PRO A 143 -4.47 -18.94 7.90
CA PRO A 143 -5.87 -19.13 8.26
C PRO A 143 -6.81 -17.98 7.89
N GLN A 144 -6.30 -16.77 7.65
CA GLN A 144 -7.11 -15.60 7.31
C GLN A 144 -7.32 -15.51 5.80
N THR A 145 -8.56 -15.31 5.36
CA THR A 145 -8.93 -15.27 3.94
C THR A 145 -9.07 -13.85 3.41
N MET A 146 -8.83 -12.85 4.26
CA MET A 146 -8.70 -11.44 3.94
C MET A 146 -7.49 -10.84 4.65
N VAL A 147 -6.78 -9.94 3.98
CA VAL A 147 -5.61 -9.23 4.51
C VAL A 147 -5.60 -7.78 4.05
N VAL A 148 -5.16 -6.84 4.89
CA VAL A 148 -4.84 -5.48 4.44
C VAL A 148 -3.52 -5.52 3.66
N SER A 149 -3.53 -5.03 2.42
CA SER A 149 -2.35 -5.05 1.53
C SER A 149 -2.56 -4.09 0.35
N TYR A 150 -1.65 -4.07 -0.62
CA TYR A 150 -1.76 -3.22 -1.79
C TYR A 150 -2.72 -3.80 -2.85
N ALA A 151 -3.45 -2.93 -3.56
CA ALA A 151 -4.35 -3.31 -4.66
C ALA A 151 -3.61 -4.01 -5.83
N THR A 152 -2.31 -3.78 -5.90
CA THR A 152 -1.35 -4.33 -6.88
C THR A 152 -0.73 -5.66 -6.44
N SER A 153 -0.85 -6.05 -5.16
CA SER A 153 -0.32 -7.33 -4.64
C SER A 153 -0.80 -8.57 -5.41
N PRO A 154 -2.05 -8.65 -5.93
CA PRO A 154 -2.48 -9.77 -6.77
C PRO A 154 -1.59 -10.04 -8.00
N ALA A 155 -0.96 -9.00 -8.57
CA ALA A 155 -0.03 -9.19 -9.68
C ALA A 155 1.24 -9.95 -9.27
N ALA A 156 1.71 -9.77 -8.02
CA ALA A 156 2.87 -10.48 -7.49
C ALA A 156 2.65 -11.99 -7.42
N GLU A 157 1.43 -12.41 -7.03
CA GLU A 157 1.08 -13.83 -6.98
C GLU A 157 1.12 -14.50 -8.35
N VAL A 158 0.88 -13.76 -9.44
CA VAL A 158 1.02 -14.29 -10.80
C VAL A 158 2.48 -14.29 -11.24
N ILE A 159 3.16 -13.16 -11.07
CA ILE A 159 4.53 -12.95 -11.57
C ILE A 159 5.54 -13.88 -10.90
N TYR A 160 5.39 -14.14 -9.61
CA TYR A 160 6.29 -15.02 -8.85
C TYR A 160 5.77 -16.43 -8.63
N SER A 161 4.66 -16.82 -9.26
CA SER A 161 4.19 -18.20 -9.18
C SER A 161 5.17 -19.15 -9.87
N ASP A 162 5.50 -20.26 -9.19
CA ASP A 162 6.30 -21.36 -9.76
C ASP A 162 5.62 -22.02 -10.97
N VAL A 163 4.29 -21.90 -11.06
CA VAL A 163 3.48 -22.40 -12.18
C VAL A 163 2.83 -21.23 -12.91
N PRO A 164 2.79 -21.23 -14.26
CA PRO A 164 2.08 -20.19 -15.00
C PRO A 164 0.60 -20.13 -14.58
N LEU A 165 0.15 -18.95 -14.15
CA LEU A 165 -1.25 -18.68 -13.80
C LEU A 165 -1.88 -17.79 -14.86
N GLU A 166 -3.10 -18.13 -15.27
CA GLU A 166 -3.88 -17.30 -16.20
C GLU A 166 -4.56 -16.11 -15.49
N GLN A 167 -4.75 -16.21 -14.17
CA GLN A 167 -5.39 -15.19 -13.34
C GLN A 167 -4.75 -15.16 -11.96
N ALA A 168 -4.76 -13.99 -11.32
CA ALA A 168 -4.37 -13.87 -9.93
C ALA A 168 -5.30 -14.73 -9.02
N PRO A 169 -4.74 -15.50 -8.07
CA PRO A 169 -5.50 -16.28 -7.10
C PRO A 169 -6.18 -15.37 -6.04
N THR A 170 -5.70 -14.14 -5.91
CA THR A 170 -6.21 -13.11 -5.02
C THR A 170 -6.78 -11.95 -5.83
N ALA A 171 -7.57 -11.12 -5.17
CA ALA A 171 -8.07 -9.85 -5.70
C ALA A 171 -8.32 -8.89 -4.53
N SER A 172 -8.66 -7.65 -4.84
CA SER A 172 -8.81 -6.54 -3.91
C SER A 172 -10.27 -6.10 -3.81
N ILE A 173 -10.68 -5.70 -2.62
CA ILE A 173 -11.97 -5.05 -2.38
C ILE A 173 -11.79 -3.56 -2.65
N LEU A 174 -12.31 -3.09 -3.79
CA LEU A 174 -12.20 -1.72 -4.30
C LEU A 174 -13.45 -0.87 -4.04
N GLY A 175 -14.17 -1.15 -2.95
CA GLY A 175 -15.36 -0.40 -2.58
C GLY A 175 -15.05 1.08 -2.26
N PRO A 176 -16.07 1.95 -2.22
CA PRO A 176 -15.88 3.33 -1.80
C PRO A 176 -15.32 3.37 -0.37
N ASP A 177 -14.29 4.19 -0.17
CA ASP A 177 -13.58 4.37 1.10
C ASP A 177 -12.97 3.08 1.71
N THR A 178 -12.78 2.01 0.93
CA THR A 178 -12.14 0.77 1.42
C THR A 178 -10.63 0.74 1.20
N CYS A 179 -10.09 1.74 0.51
CA CYS A 179 -8.67 1.85 0.18
C CYS A 179 -8.10 3.19 0.63
N PHE A 180 -6.81 3.19 0.98
CA PHE A 180 -6.03 4.39 1.30
C PHE A 180 -4.85 4.51 0.33
N ARG A 181 -4.75 5.64 -0.37
CA ARG A 181 -3.59 5.91 -1.22
C ARG A 181 -2.36 6.26 -0.39
N GLN A 182 -1.38 5.36 -0.40
CA GLN A 182 -0.06 5.57 0.19
C GLN A 182 0.90 6.08 -0.90
N VAL A 183 1.50 7.24 -0.68
CA VAL A 183 2.54 7.81 -1.56
C VAL A 183 3.87 7.74 -0.83
N GLU A 184 4.90 7.14 -1.43
CA GLU A 184 6.23 7.05 -0.83
C GLU A 184 7.17 8.15 -1.35
N PHE A 185 8.03 8.64 -0.46
CA PHE A 185 8.91 9.77 -0.71
C PHE A 185 10.38 9.39 -0.51
N VAL A 186 11.24 10.02 -1.30
CA VAL A 186 12.68 10.12 -1.08
C VAL A 186 13.04 11.52 -0.59
N GLY A 187 13.95 11.60 0.38
CA GLY A 187 14.43 12.85 0.96
C GLY A 187 15.94 12.87 1.16
N ILE A 188 16.55 14.05 1.02
CA ILE A 188 17.96 14.27 1.32
C ILE A 188 18.10 14.60 2.81
N LEU A 189 18.76 13.73 3.57
CA LEU A 189 18.94 13.93 5.02
C LEU A 189 19.77 15.19 5.33
N ALA A 190 19.26 16.00 6.25
CA ALA A 190 19.94 17.17 6.77
C ALA A 190 21.32 16.85 7.34
N GLY A 191 22.31 17.66 6.96
CA GLY A 191 23.69 17.48 7.41
C GLY A 191 24.45 16.36 6.71
N THR A 192 23.92 15.83 5.59
CA THR A 192 24.66 14.89 4.75
C THR A 192 25.97 15.50 4.26
N ARG A 193 27.06 14.73 4.35
CA ARG A 193 28.36 15.11 3.75
C ARG A 193 28.44 14.78 2.26
N GLN A 194 27.41 14.15 1.71
CA GLN A 194 27.38 13.58 0.36
C GLN A 194 26.24 14.17 -0.47
N ARG A 195 26.07 15.50 -0.44
CA ARG A 195 24.95 16.21 -1.08
C ARG A 195 24.81 15.87 -2.57
N ALA A 196 25.87 16.02 -3.35
CA ALA A 196 25.84 15.75 -4.79
C ALA A 196 25.54 14.28 -5.15
N ALA A 197 25.85 13.33 -4.26
CA ALA A 197 25.46 11.93 -4.46
C ALA A 197 23.98 11.72 -4.12
N ALA A 198 23.47 12.38 -3.09
CA ALA A 198 22.06 12.31 -2.72
C ALA A 198 21.14 12.92 -3.78
N GLU A 199 21.50 14.06 -4.36
CA GLU A 199 20.76 14.69 -5.48
C GLU A 199 20.68 13.76 -6.69
N ARG A 200 21.81 13.18 -7.11
CA ARG A 200 21.85 12.19 -8.21
C ARG A 200 21.02 10.96 -7.92
N PHE A 201 20.91 10.55 -6.66
CA PHE A 201 20.09 9.41 -6.28
C PHE A 201 18.59 9.75 -6.36
N VAL A 202 18.18 10.94 -5.91
CA VAL A 202 16.79 11.41 -6.12
C VAL A 202 16.47 11.46 -7.60
N ASP A 203 17.34 12.07 -8.42
CA ASP A 203 17.14 12.14 -9.87
C ASP A 203 17.05 10.75 -10.51
N PHE A 204 17.85 9.78 -10.02
CA PHE A 204 17.76 8.40 -10.46
C PHE A 204 16.39 7.78 -10.12
N MET A 205 15.87 7.99 -8.91
CA MET A 205 14.55 7.46 -8.51
C MET A 205 13.39 8.09 -9.30
N LEU A 206 13.53 9.35 -9.72
CA LEU A 206 12.57 10.02 -10.60
C LEU A 206 12.78 9.73 -12.10
N SER A 207 13.86 9.04 -12.47
CA SER A 207 14.15 8.77 -13.87
C SER A 207 13.18 7.75 -14.44
N LEU A 208 12.84 7.91 -15.72
CA LEU A 208 11.94 7.00 -16.43
C LEU A 208 12.36 5.51 -16.30
N PRO A 209 13.65 5.13 -16.44
CA PRO A 209 14.05 3.73 -16.27
C PRO A 209 13.79 3.17 -14.87
N PHE A 210 13.91 3.97 -13.81
CA PHE A 210 13.57 3.52 -12.46
C PHE A 210 12.07 3.37 -12.31
N GLN A 211 11.31 4.37 -12.73
CA GLN A 211 9.84 4.39 -12.67
C GLN A 211 9.21 3.22 -13.46
N GLU A 212 9.82 2.81 -14.58
CA GLU A 212 9.38 1.65 -15.38
C GLU A 212 9.72 0.29 -14.73
N ASP A 213 10.75 0.22 -13.88
CA ASP A 213 11.15 -1.01 -13.18
C ASP A 213 10.41 -1.19 -11.85
N THR A 214 10.01 -0.10 -11.19
CA THR A 214 9.26 -0.10 -9.91
C THR A 214 8.12 -1.13 -9.84
N PRO A 215 7.22 -1.27 -10.86
CA PRO A 215 6.11 -2.20 -10.80
C PRO A 215 6.50 -3.67 -10.61
N LEU A 216 7.64 -4.11 -11.15
CA LEU A 216 8.09 -5.50 -11.08
C LEU A 216 9.05 -5.78 -9.92
N GLN A 217 9.63 -4.73 -9.31
CA GLN A 217 10.50 -4.87 -8.15
C GLN A 217 9.75 -4.67 -6.83
N MET A 218 8.80 -3.74 -6.81
CA MET A 218 8.15 -3.25 -5.58
C MET A 218 6.64 -3.45 -5.58
N PHE A 219 6.04 -3.78 -6.72
CA PHE A 219 4.59 -3.95 -6.88
C PHE A 219 3.78 -2.73 -6.46
N VAL A 220 4.30 -1.54 -6.77
CA VAL A 220 3.63 -0.25 -6.60
C VAL A 220 3.61 0.51 -7.94
N MET A 221 2.85 1.59 -8.01
CA MET A 221 2.68 2.39 -9.21
C MET A 221 3.72 3.53 -9.26
N PRO A 222 4.30 3.84 -10.44
CA PRO A 222 5.16 5.00 -10.61
C PRO A 222 4.37 6.30 -10.54
N VAL A 223 4.99 7.37 -10.03
CA VAL A 223 4.40 8.72 -10.02
C VAL A 223 4.64 9.49 -11.31
N ASP A 224 5.57 9.04 -12.16
CA ASP A 224 5.78 9.59 -13.50
C ASP A 224 4.75 9.00 -14.48
N PRO A 225 3.82 9.82 -15.04
CA PRO A 225 2.77 9.34 -15.94
C PRO A 225 3.31 8.89 -17.31
N MET A 226 4.58 9.16 -17.62
CA MET A 226 5.23 8.68 -18.84
C MET A 226 5.79 7.26 -18.70
N ALA A 227 5.87 6.71 -17.50
CA ALA A 227 6.34 5.35 -17.27
C ALA A 227 5.43 4.31 -17.93
N ILE A 228 6.03 3.46 -18.77
CA ILE A 228 5.32 2.36 -19.42
C ILE A 228 5.30 1.17 -18.47
N LEU A 229 4.12 0.77 -18.03
CA LEU A 229 3.94 -0.41 -17.18
C LEU A 229 4.09 -1.69 -18.01
N PRO A 230 4.83 -2.70 -17.51
CA PRO A 230 4.90 -4.00 -18.17
C PRO A 230 3.51 -4.66 -18.26
N ASP A 231 3.19 -5.25 -19.42
CA ASP A 231 1.90 -5.95 -19.64
C ASP A 231 1.64 -7.02 -18.57
N SER A 232 2.69 -7.74 -18.15
CA SER A 232 2.64 -8.77 -17.12
C SER A 232 2.28 -8.24 -15.73
N PHE A 233 2.40 -6.95 -15.48
CA PHE A 233 1.92 -6.30 -14.27
C PHE A 233 0.53 -5.72 -14.51
N TYR A 234 0.40 -4.92 -15.57
CA TYR A 234 -0.82 -4.17 -15.88
C TYR A 234 -2.06 -5.07 -16.04
N GLN A 235 -1.92 -6.28 -16.58
CA GLN A 235 -3.03 -7.22 -16.76
C GLN A 235 -3.62 -7.77 -15.45
N PHE A 236 -2.91 -7.68 -14.33
CA PHE A 236 -3.29 -8.32 -13.07
C PHE A 236 -3.45 -7.35 -11.90
N ILE A 237 -3.28 -6.04 -12.13
CA ILE A 237 -3.54 -5.04 -11.10
C ILE A 237 -5.00 -4.59 -11.10
N GLU A 238 -5.44 -4.21 -9.92
CA GLU A 238 -6.70 -3.56 -9.68
C GLU A 238 -6.43 -2.15 -9.16
N GLN A 239 -7.26 -1.19 -9.56
CA GLN A 239 -7.15 0.20 -9.10
C GLN A 239 -8.52 0.68 -8.61
N PRO A 240 -8.60 1.25 -7.40
CA PRO A 240 -9.81 1.93 -6.97
C PRO A 240 -10.09 3.14 -7.87
N THR A 241 -11.36 3.34 -8.20
CA THR A 241 -11.85 4.49 -9.00
C THR A 241 -11.96 5.77 -8.20
#